data_AF-A0A2Z5MZ27-F1
#
_entry.id   AF-A0A2Z5MZ27-F1
#
_cell.length_a   1.000
_cell.length_b   1.000
_cell.length_c   1.000
_cell.angle_alpha   90.00
_cell.angle_beta   90.00
_cell.angle_gamma   90.00
#
_symmetry.space_group_name_H-M   'P 1'
#
loop_
_entity.id
_entity.type
_entity.pdbx_description
1 polymer ?
#
loop_
_entity_poly.entity_id
_entity_poly.type
_entity_poly.pdbx_seq_one_letter_code
_entity_poly.pdbx_strand_id
1 'polypeptide(L)' 'MDTNTFTKGIYTAKAHTQHAGNGQFQGYVILARDDGDGTENMRYDVHSTSPSEEEAFDEAKALAHRILGEIEL' A
#
# COMPACT_ATOMS: atom_id res chain seq x y z
N MET A 1 -2.72 4.42 -16.90
CA MET A 1 -2.92 5.06 -15.58
C MET A 1 -2.91 3.93 -14.56
N ASP A 2 -1.74 3.63 -14.03
CA ASP A 2 -1.58 2.64 -12.95
C ASP A 2 -2.45 3.07 -11.78
N THR A 3 -3.45 2.25 -11.46
CA THR A 3 -4.34 2.55 -10.34
C THR A 3 -3.58 2.18 -9.06
N ASN A 4 -3.49 3.12 -8.14
CA ASN A 4 -2.83 2.92 -6.85
C ASN A 4 -3.77 2.29 -5.80
N THR A 5 -5.00 1.95 -6.18
CA THR A 5 -6.08 1.53 -5.29
C THR A 5 -6.56 0.15 -5.69
N PHE A 6 -6.60 -0.78 -4.73
CA PHE A 6 -6.97 -2.17 -4.90
C PHE A 6 -8.04 -2.53 -3.87
N THR A 7 -9.10 -3.21 -4.29
CA THR A 7 -10.24 -3.52 -3.41
C THR A 7 -10.55 -5.01 -3.39
N LYS A 8 -10.80 -5.57 -2.20
CA LYS A 8 -11.25 -6.95 -1.97
C LYS A 8 -12.30 -6.98 -0.87
N GLY A 9 -13.56 -7.22 -1.22
CA GLY A 9 -14.68 -7.16 -0.27
C GLY A 9 -14.78 -5.78 0.38
N ILE A 10 -14.75 -5.74 1.71
CA ILE A 10 -14.75 -4.50 2.52
C ILE A 10 -13.37 -3.84 2.67
N TYR A 11 -12.32 -4.45 2.10
CA TYR A 11 -10.94 -3.97 2.22
C TYR A 11 -10.52 -3.19 0.98
N THR A 12 -9.89 -2.03 1.19
CA THR A 12 -9.31 -1.18 0.15
C THR A 12 -7.87 -0.86 0.49
N ALA A 13 -6.91 -1.40 -0.26
CA ALA A 13 -5.49 -1.10 -0.14
C ALA A 13 -5.09 0.00 -1.13
N LYS A 14 -4.44 1.05 -0.64
CA LYS A 14 -3.90 2.15 -1.46
C LYS A 14 -2.38 2.21 -1.35
N ALA A 15 -1.69 2.05 -2.48
CA ALA A 15 -0.24 2.19 -2.59
C ALA A 15 0.16 3.66 -2.68
N HIS A 16 1.21 4.02 -1.95
CA HIS A 16 1.76 5.35 -1.87
C HIS A 16 3.29 5.29 -1.74
N THR A 17 3.94 6.41 -1.99
CA THR A 17 5.38 6.63 -1.80
C THR A 17 5.62 7.79 -0.86
N GLN A 18 6.73 7.75 -0.14
CA GLN A 18 7.23 8.87 0.63
C GLN A 18 8.75 8.98 0.50
N HIS A 19 9.30 10.17 0.72
CA HIS A 19 10.74 10.34 0.87
C HIS A 19 11.22 9.74 2.19
N ALA A 20 12.17 8.81 2.12
CA ALA A 20 12.83 8.20 3.27
C ALA A 20 14.09 8.96 3.73
N GLY A 21 14.52 9.96 2.96
CA GLY A 21 15.75 10.74 3.18
C GLY A 21 16.90 10.26 2.30
N ASN A 22 17.99 11.04 2.21
CA ASN A 22 19.17 10.72 1.38
C ASN A 22 18.87 10.42 -0.10
N GLY A 23 17.84 11.06 -0.67
CA GLY A 23 17.39 10.79 -2.04
C GLY A 23 16.73 9.42 -2.24
N GLN A 24 16.36 8.74 -1.15
CA GLN A 24 15.63 7.49 -1.18
C GLN A 24 14.12 7.72 -1.01
N PHE A 25 13.37 6.78 -1.58
CA PHE A 25 11.92 6.67 -1.51
C PHE A 25 11.55 5.35 -0.82
N GLN A 26 10.47 5.37 -0.07
CA GLN A 26 9.90 4.18 0.56
C GLN A 26 8.44 4.07 0.14
N GLY A 27 8.07 2.88 -0.33
CA GLY A 27 6.68 2.54 -0.59
C GLY A 27 5.92 2.27 0.71
N TYR A 28 4.65 2.59 0.76
CA TYR A 28 3.76 2.16 1.85
C TYR A 28 2.34 1.96 1.33
N VAL A 29 1.56 1.18 2.06
CA VAL A 29 0.17 0.85 1.74
C VAL A 29 -0.73 1.27 2.89
N ILE A 30 -1.82 1.96 2.56
CA ILE A 30 -2.92 2.21 3.49
C ILE A 30 -4.04 1.23 3.18
N LEU A 31 -4.26 0.29 4.09
CA LEU A 31 -5.40 -0.63 4.05
C LEU A 31 -6.55 -0.02 4.84
N ALA A 32 -7.64 0.30 4.17
CA ALA A 32 -8.90 0.69 4.78
C ALA A 32 -9.83 -0.52 4.85
N ARG A 33 -10.42 -0.79 6.01
CA ARG A 33 -11.52 -1.74 6.19
C ARG A 33 -12.79 -0.97 6.50
N ASP A 34 -13.83 -1.18 5.71
CA ASP A 34 -15.13 -0.54 5.88
C ASP A 34 -16.20 -1.54 6.30
N ASP A 35 -16.45 -1.64 7.61
CA ASP A 35 -17.38 -2.64 8.19
C ASP A 35 -18.80 -2.07 8.42
N GLY A 36 -19.09 -0.87 7.91
CA GLY A 36 -20.38 -0.19 8.07
C GLY A 36 -20.56 0.60 9.37
N ASP A 37 -19.81 0.29 10.43
CA ASP A 37 -19.78 1.07 11.69
C ASP A 37 -18.66 2.13 11.70
N GLY A 38 -17.67 1.98 10.82
CA GLY A 38 -16.56 2.91 10.64
C GLY A 38 -15.51 2.39 9.66
N THR A 39 -14.62 3.28 9.24
CA THR A 39 -13.46 2.93 8.40
C THR A 39 -12.21 2.84 9.27
N GLU A 40 -11.65 1.64 9.41
CA GLU A 40 -10.38 1.43 10.08
C GLU A 40 -9.23 1.48 9.07
N ASN A 41 -8.21 2.31 9.34
CA ASN A 41 -7.06 2.45 8.46
C ASN A 41 -5.80 1.86 9.11
N MET A 42 -5.16 0.93 8.43
CA MET A 42 -3.88 0.33 8.81
C MET A 42 -2.82 0.68 7.78
N ARG A 43 -1.61 1.00 8.25
CA ARG A 43 -0.47 1.35 7.39
C ARG A 43 0.56 0.24 7.40
N TYR A 44 1.04 -0.12 6.22
CA TYR A 44 2.09 -1.12 6.00
C TYR A 44 3.20 -0.50 5.17
N ASP A 45 4.39 -0.38 5.73
CA ASP A 45 5.55 0.15 5.01
C ASP A 45 6.30 -0.98 4.28
N VAL A 46 6.77 -0.70 3.07
CA VAL A 46 7.69 -1.57 2.35
C VAL A 46 9.02 -1.58 3.11
N HIS A 47 9.58 -2.77 3.30
CA HIS A 47 10.80 -2.94 4.10
C HIS A 47 12.04 -2.32 3.44
N SER A 48 12.08 -2.28 2.12
CA SER A 48 13.17 -1.72 1.33
C SER A 48 12.89 -0.27 0.91
N THR A 49 13.96 0.51 0.80
CA THR A 49 13.94 1.84 0.17
C THR A 49 14.61 1.78 -1.21
N SER A 50 14.15 2.62 -2.13
CA SER A 50 14.66 2.68 -3.50
C SER A 50 15.12 4.10 -3.86
N PRO A 51 16.13 4.28 -4.73
CA PRO A 51 16.50 5.60 -5.24
C PRO A 51 15.48 6.17 -6.24
N SER A 52 14.59 5.32 -6.78
CA SER A 52 13.51 5.70 -7.68
C SER A 52 12.17 5.66 -6.97
N GLU A 53 11.38 6.73 -7.11
CA GLU A 53 10.00 6.78 -6.63
C GLU A 53 9.13 5.71 -7.33
N GLU A 54 9.36 5.49 -8.62
CA GLU A 54 8.62 4.50 -9.41
C GLU A 54 8.85 3.08 -8.87
N GLU A 55 10.10 2.72 -8.59
CA GLU A 55 10.42 1.41 -7.99
C GLU A 55 9.80 1.25 -6.60
N ALA A 56 9.87 2.30 -5.76
CA ALA A 56 9.23 2.27 -4.45
C ALA A 56 7.70 2.12 -4.56
N PHE A 57 7.09 2.70 -5.59
CA PHE A 57 5.67 2.58 -5.87
C PHE A 57 5.30 1.19 -6.38
N ASP A 58 6.09 0.58 -7.26
CA ASP A 58 5.90 -0.80 -7.71
C ASP A 58 5.97 -1.81 -6.55
N GLU A 59 6.93 -1.63 -5.65
CA GLU A 59 7.04 -2.44 -4.43
C GLU A 59 5.81 -2.24 -3.51
N ALA A 60 5.30 -1.00 -3.40
CA ALA A 60 4.06 -0.73 -2.65
C ALA A 60 2.83 -1.41 -3.29
N LYS A 61 2.72 -1.42 -4.63
CA LYS A 61 1.66 -2.17 -5.33
C LYS A 61 1.77 -3.66 -5.06
N ALA A 62 2.96 -4.24 -5.14
CA ALA A 62 3.18 -5.64 -4.82
C ALA A 62 2.78 -5.97 -3.37
N LEU A 63 3.12 -5.09 -2.42
CA LEU A 63 2.70 -5.21 -1.03
C LEU A 63 1.16 -5.14 -0.88
N ALA A 64 0.50 -4.22 -1.57
CA ALA A 64 -0.96 -4.10 -1.53
C ALA A 64 -1.65 -5.38 -2.03
N HIS A 65 -1.15 -5.95 -3.14
CA HIS A 65 -1.63 -7.23 -3.65
C HIS A 65 -1.40 -8.38 -2.66
N ARG A 66 -0.24 -8.42 -1.99
CA ARG A 66 0.05 -9.43 -0.96
C ARG A 66 -0.91 -9.32 0.22
N ILE A 67 -1.08 -8.12 0.79
CA ILE A 67 -1.99 -7.87 1.92
C ILE A 67 -3.41 -8.33 1.58
N LEU A 68 -3.94 -7.91 0.43
CA LEU A 68 -5.27 -8.35 0.00
C LEU A 68 -5.33 -9.85 -0.31
N GLY A 69 -4.24 -10.45 -0.79
CA GLY A 69 -4.12 -11.89 -1.02
C GLY A 69 -4.22 -12.71 0.26
N GLU A 70 -3.57 -12.26 1.33
CA GLU A 70 -3.52 -12.94 2.64
C GLU A 70 -4.82 -12.82 3.46
N ILE A 71 -5.68 -11.85 3.15
CA ILE A 71 -7.01 -11.76 3.75
C ILE A 71 -7.87 -12.89 3.20
N GLU A 72 -7.92 -14.02 3.90
CA GLU A 72 -8.92 -15.08 3.66
C GLU A 72 -10.30 -14.54 4.02
N LEU A 73 -11.26 -14.69 3.10
CA LEU A 73 -12.63 -14.16 3.22
C LEU A 73 -13.58 -15.24 3.74
#